data_AF-A0A6G7KAQ5-F1
#
_entry.id   AF-A0A6G7KAQ5-F1
#
_cell.length_a   1.000
_cell.length_b   1.000
_cell.length_c   1.000
_cell.angle_alpha   90.00
_cell.angle_beta   90.00
_cell.angle_gamma   90.00
#
_symmetry.space_group_name_H-M   'P 1'
#
loop_
_entity.id
_entity.type
_entity.pdbx_description
1 polymer ?
#
loop_
_entity_poly.entity_id
_entity_poly.type
_entity_poly.pdbx_seq_one_letter_code
_entity_poly.pdbx_strand_id
1 'polypeptide(L)'
;MIWQLVSPKDQRIYKIIELLFDSDQTVTINTIAKETNSSIRTIKYELTDLKKFLSVYNGRLISSFDGIIMELPAHIGIDVF
;
A
#
# COMPACT_ATOMS: atom_id res chain seq x y z
N MET A 1 12.89 9.41 14.52
CA MET A 1 12.23 10.62 15.07
C MET A 1 11.50 11.46 14.01
N ILE A 2 11.55 11.12 12.71
CA ILE A 2 10.84 11.84 11.63
C ILE A 2 9.35 11.45 11.56
N TRP A 3 9.03 10.19 11.83
CA TRP A 3 7.66 9.66 11.74
C TRP A 3 6.63 10.38 12.61
N GLN A 4 7.04 10.99 13.73
CA GLN A 4 6.11 11.70 14.63
C GLN A 4 5.47 12.96 14.00
N LEU A 5 6.04 13.46 12.90
CA LEU A 5 5.49 14.61 12.15
C LEU A 5 4.55 14.17 11.02
N VAL A 6 4.56 12.88 10.67
CA VAL A 6 3.74 12.29 9.62
C VAL A 6 2.41 11.86 10.23
N SER A 7 1.29 12.14 9.56
CA SER A 7 -0.02 11.77 10.10
C SER A 7 -0.15 10.25 10.27
N PRO A 8 -0.92 9.75 11.25
CA PRO A 8 -1.15 8.31 11.39
C PRO A 8 -1.75 7.66 10.14
N LYS A 9 -2.44 8.44 9.29
CA LYS A 9 -2.93 7.96 7.99
C LYS A 9 -1.78 7.75 7.03
N ASP A 10 -0.91 8.74 6.87
CA ASP A 10 0.20 8.67 5.91
C ASP A 10 1.24 7.63 6.33
N GLN A 11 1.52 7.50 7.64
CA GLN A 11 2.35 6.41 8.18
C GLN A 11 1.82 5.03 7.77
N ARG A 12 0.50 4.85 7.85
CA ARG A 12 -0.15 3.60 7.47
C ARG A 12 -0.09 3.38 5.96
N ILE A 13 -0.37 4.40 5.16
CA ILE A 13 -0.27 4.31 3.69
C ILE A 13 1.15 3.92 3.29
N TYR A 14 2.16 4.59 3.85
CA TYR A 14 3.55 4.25 3.62
C TYR A 14 3.86 2.78 3.97
N LYS A 15 3.37 2.32 5.13
CA LYS A 15 3.55 0.91 5.53
C LYS A 15 2.86 -0.06 4.57
N ILE A 16 1.68 0.29 4.04
CA ILE A 16 0.98 -0.51 3.02
C ILE A 16 1.83 -0.59 1.73
N ILE A 17 2.40 0.53 1.30
CA ILE A 17 3.24 0.60 0.10
C ILE A 17 4.50 -0.24 0.28
N GLU A 18 5.20 -0.08 1.41
CA GLU A 18 6.39 -0.87 1.76
C GLU A 18 6.08 -2.38 1.71
N LEU A 19 5.01 -2.83 2.37
CA LEU A 19 4.59 -4.24 2.37
C LEU A 19 4.31 -4.79 0.96
N LEU A 20 3.71 -3.99 0.10
CA LEU A 20 3.36 -4.40 -1.26
C LEU A 20 4.54 -4.32 -2.23
N PHE A 21 5.50 -3.42 -1.97
CA PHE A 21 6.68 -3.21 -2.80
C PHE A 21 7.78 -4.24 -2.50
N ASP A 22 8.00 -4.57 -1.22
CA ASP A 22 9.05 -5.50 -0.79
C ASP A 22 8.66 -6.98 -0.93
N SER A 23 7.39 -7.26 -1.24
CA SER A 23 6.88 -8.63 -1.29
C SER A 23 7.01 -9.24 -2.68
N ASP A 24 7.81 -10.30 -2.79
CA ASP A 24 7.88 -11.17 -3.99
C ASP A 24 6.57 -11.96 -4.25
N GLN A 25 5.61 -11.90 -3.31
CA GLN A 25 4.35 -12.64 -3.35
C GLN A 25 3.13 -11.72 -3.13
N THR A 26 1.94 -12.21 -3.44
CA THR A 26 0.68 -11.51 -3.11
C THR A 26 0.54 -11.29 -1.61
N VAL A 27 0.16 -10.08 -1.18
CA VAL A 27 -0.08 -9.77 0.24
C VAL A 27 -1.57 -9.78 0.53
N THR A 28 -2.02 -10.55 1.51
CA THR A 28 -3.44 -10.59 1.88
C THR A 28 -3.86 -9.33 2.63
N ILE A 29 -5.13 -8.93 2.49
CA ILE A 29 -5.67 -7.79 3.25
C ILE A 29 -5.60 -8.00 4.77
N ASN A 30 -5.65 -9.25 5.23
CA ASN A 30 -5.52 -9.60 6.64
C ASN A 30 -4.09 -9.35 7.14
N THR A 31 -3.08 -9.70 6.33
CA THR A 31 -1.68 -9.38 6.62
C THR A 31 -1.49 -7.88 6.74
N ILE A 32 -1.98 -7.11 5.77
CA ILE A 32 -1.89 -5.65 5.78
C ILE A 32 -2.57 -5.07 7.03
N ALA A 33 -3.78 -5.53 7.36
CA ALA A 33 -4.52 -5.09 8.54
C ALA A 33 -3.75 -5.36 9.84
N LYS A 34 -3.13 -6.54 9.96
CA LYS A 34 -2.31 -6.93 11.12
C LYS A 34 -1.06 -6.05 11.23
N GLU A 35 -0.28 -5.92 10.17
CA GLU A 35 0.99 -5.18 10.17
C GLU A 35 0.81 -3.66 10.37
N THR A 36 -0.34 -3.12 9.99
CA THR A 36 -0.69 -1.70 10.19
C THR A 36 -1.55 -1.46 11.44
N ASN A 37 -1.81 -2.50 12.24
CA ASN A 37 -2.71 -2.48 13.40
C ASN A 37 -4.04 -1.75 13.11
N SER A 38 -4.67 -2.08 12.00
CA SER A 38 -5.84 -1.39 11.47
C SER A 38 -6.95 -2.36 11.09
N SER A 39 -8.19 -1.88 11.06
CA SER A 39 -9.31 -2.72 10.62
C SER A 39 -9.21 -3.01 9.12
N ILE A 40 -9.70 -4.18 8.69
CA ILE A 40 -9.82 -4.53 7.26
C ILE A 40 -10.60 -3.44 6.49
N ARG A 41 -11.64 -2.86 7.12
CA ARG A 41 -12.42 -1.77 6.52
C ARG A 41 -11.54 -0.55 6.23
N THR A 42 -10.70 -0.16 7.17
CA THR A 42 -9.71 0.92 6.99
C THR A 42 -8.80 0.60 5.83
N ILE A 43 -8.25 -0.62 5.76
CA ILE A 43 -7.35 -1.03 4.67
C ILE A 43 -8.04 -0.97 3.31
N LYS A 44 -9.32 -1.37 3.20
CA LYS A 44 -10.08 -1.23 1.95
C LYS A 44 -10.18 0.23 1.49
N TYR A 45 -10.40 1.16 2.41
CA TYR A 45 -10.42 2.59 2.07
C TYR A 45 -9.04 3.07 1.61
N GLU A 46 -7.98 2.74 2.35
CA GLU A 46 -6.62 3.14 1.97
C GLU A 46 -6.18 2.55 0.63
N LEU A 47 -6.49 1.27 0.35
CA LEU A 47 -6.20 0.65 -0.96
C LEU A 47 -6.99 1.30 -2.09
N THR A 48 -8.20 1.79 -1.81
CA THR A 48 -9.00 2.52 -2.81
C THR A 48 -8.37 3.87 -3.13
N ASP A 49 -7.88 4.59 -2.12
CA ASP A 49 -7.18 5.86 -2.30
C ASP A 49 -5.82 5.65 -2.99
N LEU A 50 -5.05 4.65 -2.56
CA LEU A 50 -3.77 4.27 -3.15
C LEU A 50 -3.92 3.87 -4.62
N LYS A 51 -4.97 3.14 -4.99
CA LYS A 51 -5.26 2.80 -6.39
C LYS A 51 -5.44 4.05 -7.26
N LYS A 52 -6.11 5.08 -6.74
CA LYS A 52 -6.27 6.36 -7.46
C LYS A 52 -4.93 7.07 -7.59
N PHE A 53 -4.15 7.13 -6.51
CA PHE A 53 -2.83 7.74 -6.53
C PHE A 53 -1.90 7.07 -7.55
N LEU A 54 -1.79 5.74 -7.51
CA LEU A 54 -0.95 4.96 -8.43
C LEU A 54 -1.32 5.16 -9.90
N SER A 55 -2.60 5.35 -10.20
CA SER A 55 -3.06 5.55 -11.58
C SER A 55 -2.48 6.80 -12.24
N VAL A 56 -2.11 7.82 -11.45
CA VAL A 56 -1.43 9.04 -11.93
C VAL A 56 -0.04 8.73 -12.48
N TYR A 57 0.59 7.67 -11.98
CA TYR A 57 1.95 7.23 -12.33
C TYR A 57 1.96 5.95 -13.16
N ASN A 58 0.84 5.60 -13.80
CA ASN A 58 0.66 4.35 -14.54
C ASN A 58 0.88 3.06 -13.69
N GLY A 59 0.89 3.19 -12.36
CA GLY A 59 0.92 2.07 -11.42
C GLY A 59 -0.46 1.44 -11.23
N ARG A 60 -0.49 0.20 -10.73
CA ARG A 60 -1.72 -0.58 -10.55
C ARG A 60 -1.71 -1.35 -9.24
N LEU A 61 -2.90 -1.48 -8.64
CA LEU A 61 -3.18 -2.48 -7.63
C LEU A 61 -4.04 -3.58 -8.26
N ILE A 62 -3.51 -4.81 -8.25
CA ILE A 62 -4.22 -6.00 -8.69
C ILE A 62 -4.68 -6.75 -7.44
N SER A 63 -5.97 -7.04 -7.37
CA SER A 63 -6.55 -7.82 -6.28
C SER A 63 -7.10 -9.12 -6.83
N SER A 64 -6.73 -10.23 -6.20
CA SER A 64 -7.19 -11.59 -6.52
C SER A 64 -7.67 -12.29 -5.24
N PHE A 65 -8.01 -13.58 -5.36
CA PHE A 65 -8.31 -14.42 -4.20
C PHE A 65 -7.09 -14.61 -3.29
N ASP A 66 -5.89 -14.65 -3.88
CA ASP A 66 -4.64 -14.92 -3.17
C ASP A 66 -4.06 -13.69 -2.45
N GLY A 67 -4.49 -12.48 -2.86
CA GLY A 67 -4.12 -11.24 -2.18
C GLY A 67 -4.04 -10.06 -3.12
N ILE A 68 -3.16 -9.13 -2.78
CA ILE A 68 -2.96 -7.86 -3.47
C ILE A 68 -1.50 -7.77 -3.92
N ILE A 69 -1.30 -7.32 -5.16
CA ILE A 69 0.01 -6.98 -5.73
C ILE A 69 -0.03 -5.51 -6.16
N MET A 70 1.10 -4.82 -5.95
CA MET A 70 1.36 -3.53 -6.55
C MET A 70 2.28 -3.69 -7.76
N GLU A 71 1.86 -3.17 -8.89
CA GLU A 71 2.68 -3.08 -10.10
C GLU A 71 3.04 -1.62 -10.34
N LEU A 72 4.34 -1.35 -10.50
CA LEU A 72 4.87 -0.03 -10.84
C LEU A 72 5.62 -0.10 -12.17
N PRO A 73 5.60 0.95 -13.00
CA PRO A 73 6.51 1.06 -14.13
C PRO A 73 7.96 1.02 -13.67
N ALA A 74 8.85 0.46 -14.49
CA ALA A 74 10.28 0.28 -14.14
C ALA A 74 11.05 1.56 -13.81
N HIS A 75 10.52 2.74 -14.15
CA HIS A 75 11.12 4.04 -13.87
C HIS A 75 10.55 4.73 -12.62
N ILE A 76 9.63 4.10 -11.91
CA ILE A 76 8.99 4.61 -10.69
C ILE A 76 9.50 3.81 -9.50
N GLY A 77 10.18 4.48 -8.58
CA GLY A 77 10.61 3.93 -7.30
C GLY A 77 9.63 4.26 -6.17
N ILE A 78 9.91 3.72 -4.99
CA ILE A 78 9.14 4.01 -3.77
C ILE A 78 9.32 5.45 -3.28
N ASP A 79 10.35 6.16 -3.75
CA ASP A 79 10.64 7.57 -3.44
C ASP A 79 9.61 8.57 -3.98
N VAL A 80 8.70 8.11 -4.84
CA VAL A 80 7.57 8.91 -5.36
C VAL A 80 6.43 9.05 -4.35
N PHE A 81 6.42 8.23 -3.29
CA PHE A 81 5.34 8.13 -2.30
C PHE A 81 5.74 8.70 -0.94
#